data_AF-A0A7K0YSU5-F1
#
_entry.id   AF-A0A7K0YSU5-F1
#
_cell.length_a   1.000
_cell.length_b   1.000
_cell.length_c   1.000
_cell.angle_alpha   90.00
_cell.angle_beta   90.00
_cell.angle_gamma   90.00
#
_symmetry.space_group_name_H-M   'P 1'
#
loop_
_entity.id
_entity.type
_entity.pdbx_description
1 polymer ?
#
loop_
_entity_poly.entity_id
_entity_poly.type
_entity_poly.pdbx_seq_one_letter_code
_entity_poly.pdbx_strand_id
1 'polypeptide(L)' 'MATGVVKWFNNEKGYGFITPDEGGPDLFAHFSSI' A
#
# COMPACT_ATOMS: atom_id res chain seq x y z
N MET A 1 -11.41 3.08 -10.47
CA MET A 1 -10.06 2.65 -10.02
C MET A 1 -10.02 2.94 -8.53
N ALA A 2 -9.67 1.97 -7.69
CA ALA A 2 -9.55 2.22 -6.25
C ALA A 2 -8.25 2.99 -5.99
N THR A 3 -8.33 4.09 -5.24
CA THR A 3 -7.20 4.92 -4.83
C THR A 3 -7.07 4.90 -3.30
N GLY A 4 -5.89 5.26 -2.79
CA GLY A 4 -5.64 5.34 -1.37
C GLY A 4 -4.29 5.96 -1.06
N VAL A 5 -4.07 6.23 0.22
CA VAL A 5 -2.84 6.85 0.73
C VAL A 5 -1.93 5.77 1.29
N VAL A 6 -0.65 5.81 0.92
CA VAL A 6 0.37 4.94 1.51
C VAL A 6 0.49 5.27 3.00
N LYS A 7 0.07 4.33 3.85
CA LYS A 7 0.13 4.48 5.30
C LYS A 7 1.57 4.39 5.78
N TRP A 8 2.29 3.40 5.26
CA TRP A 8 3.73 3.25 5.44
C TRP A 8 4.27 2.30 4.39
N PHE A 9 5.54 2.47 4.04
CA PHE A 9 6.22 1.61 3.08
C PHE A 9 7.68 1.42 3.51
N ASN A 10 8.15 0.18 3.46
CA ASN A 10 9.54 -0.16 3.71
C ASN A 10 10.24 -0.40 2.37
N ASN A 11 11.08 0.56 1.96
CA ASN A 11 11.82 0.49 0.70
C ASN A 11 12.85 -0.64 0.67
N GLU A 12 13.48 -0.96 1.81
CA GLU A 12 14.49 -2.03 1.88
C GLU A 12 13.86 -3.41 1.67
N LYS A 13 12.64 -3.61 2.16
CA LYS A 13 11.90 -4.87 2.01
C LYS A 13 10.94 -4.89 0.82
N GLY A 14 10.69 -3.76 0.19
CA GLY A 14 9.82 -3.65 -0.99
C GLY A 14 8.32 -3.85 -0.73
N TYR A 15 7.84 -3.61 0.50
CA TYR A 15 6.41 -3.73 0.82
C TYR A 15 5.91 -2.67 1.79
N GLY A 16 4.59 -2.50 1.82
CA GLY A 16 3.91 -1.60 2.73
C GLY A 16 2.41 -1.83 2.78
N PHE A 17 1.70 -0.87 3.36
CA PHE A 17 0.25 -0.88 3.46
C PHE A 17 -0.34 0.45 2.97
N ILE A 18 -1.50 0.36 2.36
CA ILE A 18 -2.27 1.48 1.82
C ILE A 18 -3.62 1.52 2.52
N THR A 19 -4.03 2.70 2.96
CA THR A 19 -5.38 2.94 3.46
C THR A 19 -6.26 3.41 2.30
N PRO A 20 -7.33 2.69 1.93
CA PRO A 20 -8.22 3.08 0.84
C PRO A 20 -8.98 4.37 1.13
N ASP A 21 -9.20 5.20 0.10
CA ASP A 21 -10.00 6.43 0.22
C ASP A 21 -11.49 6.15 0.48
N GLU A 22 -12.02 5.06 -0.07
CA GLU A 22 -13.40 4.61 0.14
C GLU A 22 -13.62 3.98 1.52
N GLY A 23 -12.58 3.95 2.37
CA GLY A 23 -12.57 3.27 3.65
C GLY A 23 -12.43 1.75 3.52
N GLY A 24 -12.37 1.07 4.67
CA GLY A 24 -12.17 -0.38 4.73
C GLY A 24 -10.81 -0.78 5.31
N PRO A 25 -10.47 -2.08 5.25
CA PRO A 25 -9.24 -2.60 5.83
C PRO A 25 -8.01 -2.12 5.04
N ASP A 26 -6.87 -2.01 5.73
CA ASP A 26 -5.60 -1.68 5.10
C ASP A 26 -5.24 -2.73 4.04
N LEU A 27 -4.84 -2.26 2.86
CA LEU A 27 -4.45 -3.10 1.73
C LEU A 27 -2.94 -3.32 1.75
N PHE A 28 -2.51 -4.57 1.63
CA PHE A 28 -1.10 -4.90 1.48
C PHE A 28 -0.60 -4.59 0.06
N ALA A 29 0.50 -3.85 -0.04
CA ALA A 29 1.14 -3.51 -1.29
C ALA A 29 2.57 -4.06 -1.31
N HIS A 30 2.87 -4.94 -2.28
CA HIS A 30 4.20 -5.48 -2.52
C HIS A 30 4.71 -5.03 -3.88
N PHE A 31 5.87 -4.39 -3.89
CA PHE A 31 6.54 -3.98 -5.11
C PHE A 31 7.30 -5.19 -5.68
N SER A 32 6.66 -5.88 -6.60
CA SER A 32 7.19 -7.04 -7.32
C SER A 32 7.81 -6.58 -8.64
N SER A 33 9.12 -6.34 -8.62
CA SER A 33 10.01 -5.96 -9.74
C SER A 33 10.23 -4.47 -9.97
N ILE A 34 11.51 -4.13 -10.07
CA ILE A 34 12.01 -3.04 -10.92
C ILE A 34 12.13 -3.53 -12.37
#